data_AF-A0A432I0P7-F1
#
_entry.id   AF-A0A432I0P7-F1
#
_cell.length_a   1.000
_cell.length_b   1.000
_cell.length_c   1.000
_cell.angle_alpha   90.00
_cell.angle_beta   90.00
_cell.angle_gamma   90.00
#
_symmetry.space_group_name_H-M   'P 1'
#
loop_
_entity.id
_entity.type
_entity.pdbx_description
1 polymer ?
#
loop_
_entity_poly.entity_id
_entity_poly.type
_entity_poly.pdbx_seq_one_letter_code
_entity_poly.pdbx_strand_id
1 'polypeptide(L)' 'SIETGKRADLAVLSHDPTSVDPDFIREISVEQTYVDGELLHNR' A
#
# COMPACT_ATOMS: atom_id res chain seq x y z
N SER A 1 -6.82 7.60 -5.18
CA SER A 1 -5.77 8.63 -5.29
C SER A 1 -5.51 9.24 -3.93
N ILE A 2 -4.29 9.71 -3.68
CA ILE A 2 -3.89 10.34 -2.42
C ILE A 2 -3.96 11.86 -2.63
N GLU A 3 -4.91 12.50 -1.96
CA GLU A 3 -5.23 13.92 -2.16
C GLU A 3 -5.68 14.52 -0.82
N THR A 4 -5.40 15.81 -0.61
CA THR A 4 -5.86 16.55 0.56
C THR A 4 -7.38 16.52 0.67
N GLY A 5 -7.89 16.28 1.88
CA GLY A 5 -9.33 16.22 2.16
C GLY A 5 -9.96 14.84 1.94
N LYS A 6 -9.20 13.84 1.47
CA LYS A 6 -9.65 12.44 1.44
C LYS A 6 -9.36 11.74 2.77
N ARG A 7 -10.12 10.68 3.03
CA ARG A 7 -9.81 9.72 4.10
C ARG A 7 -8.45 9.08 3.84
N ALA A 8 -7.66 8.97 4.89
CA ALA A 8 -6.30 8.46 4.83
C ALA A 8 -6.30 6.92 4.88
N ASP A 9 -6.97 6.31 3.90
CA ASP A 9 -6.98 4.86 3.69
C ASP A 9 -5.93 4.51 2.63
N LEU A 10 -4.84 3.87 3.04
CA LEU A 10 -3.75 3.51 2.15
C LEU A 10 -2.99 2.27 2.63
N ALA A 11 -2.38 1.58 1.66
CA ALA A 11 -1.48 0.45 1.89
C ALA A 11 -0.06 0.82 1.44
N VAL A 12 0.93 0.39 2.21
CA VAL A 12 2.34 0.44 1.82
C VAL A 12 2.73 -0.94 1.29
N LEU A 13 3.30 -0.97 0.09
CA LEU A 13 3.71 -2.18 -0.60
C LEU A 13 5.23 -2.26 -0.62
N SER A 14 5.77 -3.48 -0.50
CA SER A 14 7.21 -3.72 -0.56
C SER A 14 7.87 -3.32 -1.89
N HIS A 15 7.09 -3.29 -2.98
CA HIS A 15 7.56 -2.95 -4.32
C HIS A 15 6.50 -2.16 -5.10
N ASP A 16 6.94 -1.35 -6.06
CA ASP A 16 6.04 -0.65 -6.98
C ASP A 16 5.57 -1.62 -8.08
N PRO A 17 4.26 -1.97 -8.14
CA PRO A 17 3.72 -2.92 -9.11
C PRO A 17 3.84 -2.44 -10.57
N THR A 18 4.11 -1.15 -10.81
CA THR A 18 4.30 -0.59 -12.15
C THR A 18 5.76 -0.68 -12.63
N SER A 19 6.67 -1.06 -11.74
CA SER A 19 8.12 -1.12 -11.99
C SER A 19 8.69 -2.54 -12.04
N VAL A 20 7.90 -3.55 -11.66
CA VAL A 20 8.31 -4.96 -11.63
C VAL A 20 7.72 -5.74 -12.80
N ASP A 21 8.25 -6.94 -13.04
CA ASP A 21 7.62 -7.90 -13.96
C ASP A 21 6.20 -8.24 -13.49
N PRO A 22 5.18 -8.28 -14.38
CA PRO A 22 3.81 -8.64 -14.00
C PRO A 22 3.67 -9.95 -13.24
N ASP A 23 4.50 -10.95 -13.53
CA ASP A 23 4.49 -12.23 -12.83
C ASP A 23 4.95 -12.09 -11.37
N PHE A 24 5.78 -11.10 -11.07
CA PHE A 24 6.27 -10.80 -9.71
C PHE A 24 5.22 -10.08 -8.84
N ILE A 25 4.15 -9.52 -9.43
CA ILE A 25 3.12 -8.78 -8.66
C ILE A 25 2.53 -9.61 -7.51
N ARG A 26 2.43 -10.93 -7.69
CA ARG A 26 1.92 -11.86 -6.67
C ARG A 26 2.82 -11.98 -5.44
N GLU A 27 4.10 -11.66 -5.58
CA GLU A 27 5.09 -11.73 -4.51
C GLU A 27 5.18 -10.41 -3.72
N ILE A 28 4.51 -9.34 -4.17
CA ILE A 28 4.49 -8.06 -3.47
C ILE A 28 3.68 -8.20 -2.18
N SER A 29 4.35 -8.07 -1.04
CA SER A 29 3.71 -8.02 0.26
C SER A 29 3.20 -6.61 0.61
N VAL A 30 2.05 -6.57 1.30
CA VAL A 30 1.62 -5.39 2.06
C VAL A 30 2.46 -5.32 3.34
N GLU A 31 3.17 -4.21 3.53
CA GLU A 31 3.99 -3.96 4.71
C GLU A 31 3.19 -3.25 5.80
N GLN A 32 2.35 -2.29 5.39
CA GLN A 32 1.53 -1.50 6.30
C GLN A 32 0.14 -1.24 5.75
N THR A 33 -0.83 -1.08 6.65
CA THR A 33 -2.17 -0.63 6.31
C THR A 33 -2.61 0.45 7.28
N TYR A 34 -3.03 1.59 6.72
CA TYR A 34 -3.61 2.71 7.45
C TYR A 34 -5.09 2.82 7.10
N VAL A 35 -5.93 2.98 8.12
CA VAL A 35 -7.37 3.22 7.98
C VAL A 35 -7.72 4.45 8.80
N ASP A 36 -8.37 5.42 8.17
CA ASP A 36 -8.62 6.75 8.76
C ASP A 36 -7.35 7.41 9.34
N GLY A 37 -6.18 7.11 8.76
CA GLY A 37 -4.88 7.61 9.19
C GLY A 37 -4.25 6.87 10.37
N GLU A 38 -4.94 5.87 10.93
CA GLU A 38 -4.41 5.02 11.99
C GLU A 38 -3.73 3.78 11.42
N LEU A 39 -2.54 3.46 11.95
CA LEU A 39 -1.81 2.25 11.58
C LEU A 39 -2.48 1.02 12.21
N LEU A 40 -3.17 0.21 11.39
CA LEU A 40 -3.86 -1.00 11.85
C LEU A 40 -3.09 -2.29 11.56
N HIS A 41 -2.21 -2.28 10.56
CA HIS A 41 -1.37 -3.43 10.23
C HIS A 41 0.07 -2.97 9.99
N ASN A 42 1.02 -3.71 10.56
CA ASN A 42 2.45 -3.55 10.34
C ASN A 42 3.12 -4.93 10.42
N ARG A 43 3.97 -5.25 9.46
CA ARG A 43 4.70 -6.53 9.38
C ARG A 43 6.20 -6.34 9.58
#